data_AF-A0A850BP95-F1
#
_entry.id   AF-A0A850BP95-F1
#
_cell.length_a   1.000
_cell.length_b   1.000
_cell.length_c   1.000
_cell.angle_alpha   90.00
_cell.angle_beta   90.00
_cell.angle_gamma   90.00
#
_symmetry.space_group_name_H-M   'P 1'
#
loop_
_entity.id
_entity.type
_entity.pdbx_description
1 polymer ?
#
loop_
_entity_poly.entity_id
_entity_poly.type
_entity_poly.pdbx_seq_one_letter_code
_entity_poly.pdbx_strand_id
1 'polypeptide(L)'
;MAKHSKNRMHYGYHFTGILLLFASTVLAAACRENAECRGPGCQSDCSGASCEFECVEGTCIIECNDVTSCTVTCAEGTECSINGGDATSLEILCAAGSECYIDCNDVTSCSVKCGEGGVCATQCGDSTGCEVGCNGSSECTVSCDSATSCRTCPEGTSC
;
A
#
# COMPACT_ATOMS: atom_id res chain seq x y z
N MET A 1 20.25 43.29 -23.35
CA MET A 1 20.48 41.85 -23.14
C MET A 1 19.36 41.34 -22.25
N ALA A 2 18.33 40.69 -22.80
CA ALA A 2 17.17 40.24 -22.03
C ALA A 2 16.72 38.83 -22.41
N LYS A 3 16.59 38.01 -21.36
CA LYS A 3 15.74 36.83 -21.14
C LYS A 3 15.84 35.63 -22.10
N HIS A 4 16.00 34.44 -21.52
CA HIS A 4 14.86 33.51 -21.46
C HIS A 4 15.02 32.48 -20.34
N SER A 5 14.02 32.49 -19.45
CA SER A 5 13.70 31.47 -18.45
C SER A 5 13.26 30.19 -19.17
N LYS A 6 13.73 29.00 -18.73
CA LYS A 6 13.28 27.70 -19.26
C LYS A 6 12.08 27.19 -18.45
N ASN A 7 11.11 26.75 -19.23
CA ASN A 7 9.69 26.56 -18.93
C ASN A 7 9.44 25.34 -18.03
N ARG A 8 8.56 25.50 -17.02
CA ARG A 8 7.85 24.40 -16.35
C ARG A 8 6.95 23.70 -17.36
N MET A 9 6.97 22.38 -17.37
CA MET A 9 5.92 21.56 -18.01
C MET A 9 5.16 20.85 -16.89
N HIS A 10 4.11 21.51 -16.39
CA HIS A 10 3.06 20.87 -15.60
C HIS A 10 2.22 19.99 -16.54
N TYR A 11 2.31 18.66 -16.41
CA TYR A 11 1.26 17.78 -16.90
C TYR A 11 0.16 17.75 -15.84
N GLY A 12 -0.83 18.64 -16.03
CA GLY A 12 -2.10 18.59 -15.31
C GLY A 12 -3.03 17.63 -16.05
N TYR A 13 -3.53 16.62 -15.35
CA TYR A 13 -4.62 15.79 -15.85
C TYR A 13 -5.87 16.65 -15.98
N HIS A 14 -6.36 16.77 -17.22
CA HIS A 14 -7.56 17.50 -17.58
C HIS A 14 -8.80 16.75 -17.06
N PHE A 15 -9.47 17.34 -16.07
CA PHE A 15 -10.81 16.99 -15.63
C PHE A 15 -11.82 17.37 -16.74
N THR A 16 -12.32 16.40 -17.51
CA THR A 16 -13.49 16.61 -18.39
C THR A 16 -14.46 15.46 -18.26
N GLY A 17 -15.64 15.73 -17.67
CA GLY A 17 -16.82 14.88 -17.82
C GLY A 17 -17.68 14.72 -16.56
N ILE A 18 -18.55 15.69 -16.28
CA ILE A 18 -19.69 15.54 -15.36
C ILE A 18 -20.81 14.77 -16.09
N LEU A 19 -21.32 13.68 -15.51
CA LEU A 19 -22.76 13.33 -15.56
C LEU A 19 -23.16 12.43 -14.37
N LEU A 20 -24.07 12.95 -13.55
CA LEU A 20 -24.59 12.41 -12.28
C LEU A 20 -25.68 11.34 -12.51
N LEU A 21 -25.59 10.15 -11.89
CA LEU A 21 -26.73 9.33 -11.42
C LEU A 21 -26.22 8.35 -10.34
N PHE A 22 -26.94 8.23 -9.21
CA PHE A 22 -26.63 7.42 -8.01
C PHE A 22 -25.82 6.13 -8.29
N ALA A 23 -24.55 6.07 -7.93
CA ALA A 23 -23.71 4.88 -8.08
C ALA A 23 -22.45 4.99 -7.21
N SER A 24 -22.14 3.94 -6.46
CA SER A 24 -20.91 3.75 -5.69
C SER A 24 -19.70 4.26 -6.45
N THR A 25 -19.05 5.32 -5.96
CA THR A 25 -17.94 5.96 -6.67
C THR A 25 -16.69 5.11 -6.50
N VAL A 26 -16.28 4.43 -7.56
CA VAL A 26 -14.94 3.86 -7.66
C VAL A 26 -13.95 5.00 -7.87
N LEU A 27 -13.05 5.21 -6.91
CA LEU A 27 -11.96 6.16 -7.06
C LEU A 27 -10.71 5.38 -7.49
N ALA A 28 -10.52 5.25 -8.80
CA ALA A 28 -9.25 4.79 -9.37
C ALA A 28 -8.31 6.00 -9.50
N ALA A 29 -7.16 5.95 -8.81
CA ALA A 29 -6.17 7.00 -8.80
C ALA A 29 -4.77 6.43 -9.05
N ALA A 30 -4.10 6.94 -10.08
CA ALA A 30 -2.66 6.75 -10.24
C ALA A 30 -1.94 7.88 -9.52
N CYS A 31 -1.11 7.54 -8.54
CA CYS A 31 -0.30 8.50 -7.83
C CYS A 31 1.03 8.69 -8.51
N ARG A 32 1.42 9.96 -8.63
CA ARG A 32 2.69 10.32 -9.23
C ARG A 32 3.84 10.03 -8.24
N GLU A 33 5.05 9.92 -8.77
CA GLU A 33 6.27 9.79 -7.96
C GLU A 33 6.32 10.80 -6.81
N ASN A 34 6.61 10.30 -5.60
CA ASN A 34 6.71 11.06 -4.35
C ASN A 34 5.37 11.75 -3.98
N ALA A 35 4.26 11.01 -4.13
CA ALA A 35 2.94 11.50 -3.79
C ALA A 35 2.28 10.66 -2.69
N GLU A 36 1.55 11.36 -1.83
CA GLU A 36 0.59 10.77 -0.91
C GLU A 36 -0.73 10.52 -1.63
N CYS A 37 -1.26 9.31 -1.53
CA CYS A 37 -2.55 8.91 -2.08
C CYS A 37 -3.55 8.72 -0.95
N ARG A 38 -4.79 9.16 -1.18
CA ARG A 38 -5.87 8.99 -0.21
C ARG A 38 -7.12 8.54 -0.92
N GLY A 39 -7.64 7.39 -0.52
CA GLY A 39 -8.98 6.92 -0.87
C GLY A 39 -9.81 6.70 0.40
N PRO A 40 -11.09 6.33 0.25
CA PRO A 40 -11.93 6.00 1.39
C PRO A 40 -11.37 4.78 2.13
N GLY A 41 -10.86 4.98 3.35
CA GLY A 41 -10.32 3.89 4.18
C GLY A 41 -8.85 3.51 3.90
N CYS A 42 -8.19 4.15 2.95
CA CYS A 42 -6.81 3.84 2.55
C CYS A 42 -5.96 5.13 2.43
N GLN A 43 -4.74 5.11 2.94
CA GLN A 43 -3.71 6.10 2.60
C GLN A 43 -2.43 5.37 2.18
N SER A 44 -1.69 5.95 1.25
CA SER A 44 -0.33 5.50 0.94
C SER A 44 0.63 6.65 0.65
N ASP A 45 1.91 6.37 0.71
CA ASP A 45 3.00 7.22 0.24
C ASP A 45 3.97 6.39 -0.59
N CYS A 46 4.27 6.84 -1.80
CA CYS A 46 5.14 6.12 -2.72
C CYS A 46 6.27 6.99 -3.24
N SER A 47 7.49 6.41 -3.30
CA SER A 47 8.68 7.08 -3.82
C SER A 47 9.38 6.29 -4.92
N GLY A 48 10.09 6.99 -5.80
CA GLY A 48 10.87 6.41 -6.89
C GLY A 48 10.07 6.07 -8.16
N ALA A 49 8.79 5.70 -8.04
CA ALA A 49 7.87 5.51 -9.16
C ALA A 49 6.42 5.83 -8.77
N SER A 50 5.47 5.53 -9.67
CA SER A 50 4.04 5.69 -9.46
C SER A 50 3.42 4.44 -8.83
N CYS A 51 2.47 4.64 -7.93
CA CYS A 51 1.62 3.59 -7.38
C CYS A 51 0.20 3.72 -7.93
N GLU A 52 -0.52 2.61 -8.01
CA GLU A 52 -1.92 2.57 -8.45
C GLU A 52 -2.84 2.20 -7.29
N PHE A 53 -4.01 2.86 -7.24
CA PHE A 53 -4.98 2.72 -6.17
C PHE A 53 -6.38 2.63 -6.72
N GLU A 54 -7.15 1.67 -6.21
CA GLU A 54 -8.58 1.57 -6.44
C GLU A 54 -9.27 1.33 -5.10
N CYS A 55 -9.95 2.35 -4.57
CA CYS A 55 -10.68 2.23 -3.29
C CYS A 55 -12.18 2.47 -3.52
N VAL A 56 -13.03 1.56 -3.02
CA VAL A 56 -14.50 1.54 -3.14
C VAL A 56 -15.11 1.11 -1.82
N GLU A 57 -15.91 1.97 -1.18
CA GLU A 57 -16.81 1.60 -0.07
C GLU A 57 -16.20 0.67 1.01
N GLY A 58 -14.95 0.91 1.42
CA GLY A 58 -14.29 0.11 2.44
C GLY A 58 -13.47 -1.08 1.91
N THR A 59 -13.34 -1.23 0.60
CA THR A 59 -12.37 -2.13 -0.04
C THR A 59 -11.35 -1.32 -0.83
N CYS A 60 -10.07 -1.69 -0.75
CA CYS A 60 -8.97 -0.96 -1.36
C CYS A 60 -7.99 -1.92 -2.04
N ILE A 61 -7.57 -1.62 -3.26
CA ILE A 61 -6.51 -2.32 -3.98
C ILE A 61 -5.36 -1.34 -4.18
N ILE A 62 -4.16 -1.75 -3.81
CA ILE A 62 -2.95 -0.94 -3.84
C ILE A 62 -1.84 -1.72 -4.54
N GLU A 63 -1.30 -1.13 -5.60
CA GLU A 63 -0.19 -1.67 -6.37
C GLU A 63 1.03 -0.77 -6.22
N CYS A 64 2.08 -1.32 -5.62
CA CYS A 64 3.35 -0.66 -5.33
C CYS A 64 4.47 -1.31 -6.13
N ASN A 65 4.44 -1.10 -7.46
CA ASN A 65 5.35 -1.73 -8.39
C ASN A 65 6.50 -0.81 -8.81
N ASP A 66 7.71 -1.35 -8.91
CA ASP A 66 8.93 -0.62 -9.32
C ASP A 66 9.26 0.61 -8.44
N VAL A 67 8.82 0.60 -7.17
CA VAL A 67 9.02 1.72 -6.24
C VAL A 67 10.24 1.55 -5.36
N THR A 68 10.84 2.67 -4.97
CA THR A 68 11.87 2.67 -3.92
C THR A 68 11.24 2.39 -2.56
N SER A 69 10.15 3.07 -2.24
CA SER A 69 9.39 2.80 -1.02
C SER A 69 7.90 2.94 -1.27
N CYS A 70 7.12 2.12 -0.59
CA CYS A 70 5.69 2.28 -0.47
C CYS A 70 5.26 2.05 0.98
N THR A 71 4.56 3.02 1.54
CA THR A 71 3.92 2.90 2.84
C THR A 71 2.42 2.89 2.63
N VAL A 72 1.70 1.95 3.22
CA VAL A 72 0.24 1.83 3.12
C VAL A 72 -0.38 1.79 4.51
N THR A 73 -1.48 2.49 4.70
CA THR A 73 -2.30 2.47 5.90
C THR A 73 -3.73 2.14 5.53
N CYS A 74 -4.26 1.07 6.08
CA CYS A 74 -5.65 0.63 5.96
C CYS A 74 -6.39 1.00 7.23
N ALA A 75 -7.50 1.73 7.09
CA ALA A 75 -8.31 2.20 8.20
C ALA A 75 -9.15 1.07 8.80
N GLU A 76 -9.71 1.35 9.98
CA GLU A 76 -10.61 0.42 10.68
C GLU A 76 -11.78 0.00 9.78
N GLY A 77 -12.10 -1.30 9.79
CA GLY A 77 -13.19 -1.88 9.00
C GLY A 77 -13.00 -1.82 7.49
N THR A 78 -11.78 -1.55 7.01
CA THR A 78 -11.43 -1.55 5.59
C THR A 78 -10.78 -2.89 5.21
N GLU A 79 -11.19 -3.44 4.08
CA GLU A 79 -10.51 -4.54 3.40
C GLU A 79 -9.46 -3.96 2.44
N CYS A 80 -8.22 -4.42 2.52
CA CYS A 80 -7.14 -3.97 1.67
C CYS A 80 -6.44 -5.15 1.00
N SER A 81 -6.27 -5.07 -0.32
CA SER A 81 -5.35 -5.90 -1.07
C SER A 81 -4.15 -5.05 -1.47
N ILE A 82 -2.96 -5.40 -0.99
CA ILE A 82 -1.71 -4.71 -1.29
C ILE A 82 -0.78 -5.67 -2.01
N ASN A 83 -0.28 -5.23 -3.16
CA ASN A 83 0.74 -5.96 -3.91
C ASN A 83 1.95 -5.06 -4.10
N GLY A 84 3.11 -5.52 -3.64
CA GLY A 84 4.38 -4.89 -3.96
C GLY A 84 5.19 -5.83 -4.85
N GLY A 85 5.40 -5.47 -6.11
CA GLY A 85 6.34 -6.12 -7.02
C GLY A 85 7.56 -5.24 -7.28
N ASP A 86 8.76 -5.79 -7.16
CA ASP A 86 10.02 -5.06 -7.41
C ASP A 86 10.23 -3.80 -6.52
N ALA A 87 9.59 -3.76 -5.34
CA ALA A 87 9.78 -2.67 -4.39
C ALA A 87 11.06 -2.85 -3.56
N THR A 88 11.80 -1.76 -3.28
CA THR A 88 12.91 -1.87 -2.31
C THR A 88 12.39 -1.99 -0.88
N SER A 89 11.35 -1.22 -0.53
CA SER A 89 10.76 -1.25 0.80
C SER A 89 9.24 -1.16 0.74
N LEU A 90 8.56 -2.05 1.44
CA LEU A 90 7.11 -2.02 1.62
C LEU A 90 6.77 -2.01 3.11
N GLU A 91 6.05 -0.99 3.56
CA GLU A 91 5.59 -0.86 4.93
C GLU A 91 4.07 -0.78 4.98
N ILE A 92 3.42 -1.70 5.69
CA ILE A 92 1.96 -1.79 5.72
C ILE A 92 1.46 -1.74 7.17
N LEU A 93 0.53 -0.82 7.43
CA LEU A 93 -0.22 -0.74 8.67
C LEU A 93 -1.69 -1.06 8.43
N CYS A 94 -2.14 -2.14 9.04
CA CYS A 94 -3.53 -2.56 9.07
C CYS A 94 -4.11 -2.14 10.43
N ALA A 95 -5.06 -1.20 10.43
CA ALA A 95 -5.67 -0.72 11.67
C ALA A 95 -6.49 -1.82 12.37
N ALA A 96 -6.99 -1.52 13.58
CA ALA A 96 -7.85 -2.45 14.30
C ALA A 96 -9.07 -2.84 13.44
N GLY A 97 -9.42 -4.13 13.45
CA GLY A 97 -10.58 -4.65 12.70
C GLY A 97 -10.52 -4.50 11.18
N SER A 98 -9.37 -4.15 10.59
CA SER A 98 -9.20 -4.18 9.12
C SER A 98 -8.87 -5.60 8.65
N GLU A 99 -9.17 -5.90 7.39
CA GLU A 99 -8.76 -7.13 6.73
C GLU A 99 -7.72 -6.80 5.67
N CYS A 100 -6.51 -7.34 5.78
CA CYS A 100 -5.43 -7.06 4.85
C CYS A 100 -4.89 -8.33 4.22
N TYR A 101 -4.82 -8.29 2.89
CA TYR A 101 -4.17 -9.29 2.05
C TYR A 101 -2.95 -8.64 1.41
N ILE A 102 -1.77 -9.18 1.71
CA ILE A 102 -0.49 -8.57 1.35
C ILE A 102 0.33 -9.57 0.54
N ASP A 103 0.75 -9.15 -0.65
CA ASP A 103 1.77 -9.82 -1.42
C ASP A 103 3.07 -8.99 -1.39
N CYS A 104 4.13 -9.59 -0.84
CA CYS A 104 5.48 -9.05 -0.74
C CYS A 104 6.47 -9.80 -1.65
N ASN A 105 6.04 -10.16 -2.86
CA ASN A 105 6.88 -10.81 -3.86
C ASN A 105 7.90 -9.86 -4.50
N ASP A 106 9.14 -10.30 -4.66
CA ASP A 106 10.24 -9.49 -5.24
C ASP A 106 10.51 -8.18 -4.47
N VAL A 107 10.10 -8.10 -3.20
CA VAL A 107 10.35 -6.95 -2.34
C VAL A 107 11.65 -7.14 -1.57
N THR A 108 12.57 -6.17 -1.58
CA THR A 108 13.81 -6.33 -0.80
C THR A 108 13.50 -6.41 0.71
N SER A 109 12.67 -5.49 1.24
CA SER A 109 12.25 -5.48 2.63
C SER A 109 10.75 -5.22 2.77
N CYS A 110 10.01 -6.14 3.38
CA CYS A 110 8.58 -6.01 3.67
C CYS A 110 8.33 -6.02 5.18
N SER A 111 7.59 -5.04 5.68
CA SER A 111 7.17 -4.93 7.08
C SER A 111 5.67 -4.73 7.16
N VAL A 112 4.98 -5.60 7.88
CA VAL A 112 3.52 -5.58 8.04
C VAL A 112 3.18 -5.51 9.53
N LYS A 113 2.28 -4.61 9.90
CA LYS A 113 1.76 -4.48 11.26
C LYS A 113 0.24 -4.63 11.27
N CYS A 114 -0.22 -5.64 11.99
CA CYS A 114 -1.63 -5.99 12.09
C CYS A 114 -2.20 -5.47 13.41
N GLY A 115 -3.26 -4.67 13.29
CA GLY A 115 -4.01 -4.13 14.40
C GLY A 115 -4.87 -5.18 15.09
N GLU A 116 -5.28 -4.87 16.31
CA GLU A 116 -6.10 -5.76 17.15
C GLU A 116 -7.41 -6.16 16.44
N GLY A 117 -7.78 -7.44 16.53
CA GLY A 117 -9.06 -7.96 16.05
C GLY A 117 -9.26 -7.91 14.54
N GLY A 118 -8.21 -7.57 13.77
CA GLY A 118 -8.21 -7.63 12.31
C GLY A 118 -7.66 -8.94 11.76
N VAL A 119 -7.69 -9.08 10.44
CA VAL A 119 -7.12 -10.20 9.70
C VAL A 119 -5.94 -9.71 8.87
N CYS A 120 -4.84 -10.45 8.89
CA CYS A 120 -3.71 -10.24 8.00
C CYS A 120 -3.29 -11.56 7.36
N ALA A 121 -3.30 -11.61 6.03
CA ALA A 121 -2.68 -12.67 5.26
C ALA A 121 -1.51 -12.07 4.47
N THR A 122 -0.30 -12.54 4.73
CA THR A 122 0.92 -12.05 4.07
C THR A 122 1.61 -13.19 3.33
N GLN A 123 1.88 -12.98 2.05
CA GLN A 123 2.77 -13.83 1.27
C GLN A 123 4.11 -13.12 1.10
N CYS A 124 5.19 -13.81 1.43
CA CYS A 124 6.55 -13.35 1.27
C CYS A 124 7.29 -14.30 0.32
N GLY A 125 7.49 -13.89 -0.93
CA GLY A 125 8.31 -14.60 -1.91
C GLY A 125 9.41 -13.71 -2.47
N ASP A 126 10.51 -14.33 -2.86
CA ASP A 126 11.68 -13.70 -3.52
C ASP A 126 12.21 -12.41 -2.85
N SER A 127 11.93 -12.28 -1.55
CA SER A 127 12.29 -11.12 -0.74
C SER A 127 13.56 -11.37 0.08
N THR A 128 14.29 -10.30 0.40
CA THR A 128 15.46 -10.42 1.31
C THR A 128 15.00 -10.50 2.76
N GLY A 129 13.99 -9.71 3.14
CA GLY A 129 13.41 -9.69 4.48
C GLY A 129 11.89 -9.47 4.45
N CYS A 130 11.18 -10.27 5.24
CA CYS A 130 9.75 -10.12 5.50
C CYS A 130 9.48 -10.21 7.01
N GLU A 131 8.88 -9.18 7.58
CA GLU A 131 8.59 -9.09 9.00
C GLU A 131 7.11 -8.76 9.21
N VAL A 132 6.42 -9.59 9.99
CA VAL A 132 4.98 -9.45 10.22
C VAL A 132 4.71 -9.42 11.72
N GLY A 133 4.27 -8.26 12.23
CA GLY A 133 3.89 -8.05 13.62
C GLY A 133 2.38 -8.21 13.82
N CYS A 134 1.99 -9.07 14.76
CA CYS A 134 0.58 -9.40 15.04
C CYS A 134 0.20 -8.99 16.46
N ASN A 135 -0.77 -8.09 16.60
CA ASN A 135 -1.15 -7.52 17.90
C ASN A 135 -2.51 -8.05 18.39
N GLY A 136 -2.59 -8.38 19.68
CA GLY A 136 -3.83 -8.68 20.37
C GLY A 136 -4.51 -9.94 19.85
N SER A 137 -5.78 -9.78 19.47
CA SER A 137 -6.65 -10.84 18.94
C SER A 137 -6.61 -10.97 17.41
N SER A 138 -5.64 -10.35 16.73
CA SER A 138 -5.55 -10.40 15.27
C SER A 138 -5.30 -11.81 14.73
N GLU A 139 -6.00 -12.19 13.67
CA GLU A 139 -5.70 -13.42 12.93
C GLU A 139 -4.63 -13.16 11.88
N CYS A 140 -3.44 -13.72 12.09
CA CYS A 140 -2.31 -13.58 11.18
C CYS A 140 -1.95 -14.90 10.50
N THR A 141 -1.90 -14.88 9.17
CA THR A 141 -1.37 -15.97 8.35
C THR A 141 -0.19 -15.44 7.55
N VAL A 142 0.97 -16.10 7.66
CA VAL A 142 2.16 -15.71 6.91
C VAL A 142 2.70 -16.92 6.16
N SER A 143 2.79 -16.79 4.84
CA SER A 143 3.45 -17.76 3.97
C SER A 143 4.81 -17.23 3.55
N CYS A 144 5.86 -17.97 3.86
CA CYS A 144 7.22 -17.66 3.47
C CYS A 144 7.65 -18.69 2.42
N ASP A 145 7.64 -18.32 1.15
CA ASP A 145 7.95 -19.26 0.06
C ASP A 145 9.47 -19.27 -0.21
N SER A 146 9.96 -18.27 -0.93
CA SER A 146 11.37 -18.13 -1.30
C SER A 146 12.08 -16.96 -0.61
N ALA A 147 11.44 -16.33 0.38
CA ALA A 147 12.05 -15.25 1.16
C ALA A 147 13.32 -15.72 1.89
N THR A 148 14.39 -14.92 1.82
CA THR A 148 15.68 -15.21 2.47
C THR A 148 15.56 -15.13 4.00
N SER A 149 14.78 -14.18 4.50
CA SER A 149 14.42 -14.06 5.92
C SER A 149 12.95 -13.73 6.05
N CYS A 150 12.23 -14.51 6.84
CA CYS A 150 10.80 -14.32 7.09
C CYS A 150 10.51 -14.52 8.58
N ARG A 151 9.87 -13.56 9.22
CA ARG A 151 9.63 -13.56 10.67
C ARG A 151 8.25 -13.05 11.01
N THR A 152 7.64 -13.72 11.99
CA THR A 152 6.43 -13.27 12.65
C THR A 152 6.75 -12.85 14.08
N CYS A 153 6.37 -11.65 14.48
CA CYS A 153 6.59 -11.13 15.83
C CYS A 153 5.26 -11.07 16.61
N PRO A 154 5.24 -11.51 17.88
CA PRO A 154 4.08 -11.36 18.75
C PRO A 154 3.90 -9.91 19.22
N GLU A 155 2.70 -9.60 19.72
CA GLU A 155 2.30 -8.28 20.21
C GLU A 155 3.34 -7.63 21.13
N GLY A 156 3.60 -6.33 20.90
CA GLY A 156 4.48 -5.53 21.75
C GLY A 156 5.98 -5.82 21.58
N THR A 157 6.37 -6.65 20.63
CA THR A 157 7.78 -6.81 20.22
C THR A 157 8.05 -6.01 18.95
N SER A 158 9.21 -5.35 18.90
CA SER A 158 9.68 -4.72 17.68
C SER A 158 10.23 -5.80 16.74
N CYS A 159 9.54 -6.00 15.61
CA CYS A 159 10.23 -6.01 14.33
C CYS A 159 10.41 -4.52 13.94
#